data_AF-A0AAP9VNW5-F1
#
_entry.id   AF-A0AAP9VNW5-F1
#
_cell.length_a   1.000
_cell.length_b   1.000
_cell.length_c   1.000
_cell.angle_alpha   90.00
_cell.angle_beta   90.00
_cell.angle_gamma   90.00
#
_symmetry.space_group_name_H-M   'P 1'
#
loop_
_entity.id
_entity.type
_entity.pdbx_description
1 polymer ?
#
loop_
_entity_poly.entity_id
_entity_poly.type
_entity_poly.pdbx_seq_one_letter_code
_entity_poly.pdbx_strand_id
1 'polypeptide(L)'
;MDANPDSSTEDVALESKRLPVLAVTIAFLMVVAVSILGIYGIQVVNSKAHELAQARLVSGNLALSMAQQATDTFDEANLILEELIERIDDLSPQALEKTQKLMKKRVFTTEQLHGLFFYDREGNWVLTSFDYRPPKANNSDRDYFKFHRENVTLSPRVGAAVRSKTTGDWVIPFSRRVNDAQGNFKGVVLATIKMDYFDTFFDRFNIDDKGAIFLALPQGTIIARRPFDEKLIGASLARGEIFSVHIPRAPADTVMVKSIIDGVDRLFGYRVLYKYPLVVAAANSQESILSSWRADTYKLTVMIAVVLAINLLIGILLFKQVRKGLLVEKHLKKARSVLETLVLQDGLTGLANRRHLERNLELEWRRAARQRSSISLIMLDIDHFKSFNDRYGHVAGDHCICAVSRAISQHVRRPSDLAVRYGGEEFAILLPDTEPGGAYVLAESIRLAVQELAIEHVDNPGGVVTISLGVYTCVPASSDFKSLLMQADSALYMAKRAGRNQTVPTS
;
A
#
# COMPACT_ATOMS: atom_id res chain seq x y z
N MET A 1 -41.13 37.81 -29.56
CA MET A 1 -40.25 38.19 -28.42
C MET A 1 -40.44 37.04 -27.47
N ASP A 2 -39.68 35.99 -27.74
CA ASP A 2 -40.06 34.62 -27.44
C ASP A 2 -39.36 34.21 -26.15
N ALA A 3 -40.16 33.99 -25.11
CA ALA A 3 -39.70 33.46 -23.85
C ALA A 3 -39.49 31.95 -24.00
N ASN A 4 -38.23 31.52 -23.92
CA ASN A 4 -37.87 30.10 -23.87
C ASN A 4 -37.92 29.62 -22.40
N PRO A 5 -38.72 28.59 -22.06
CA PRO A 5 -38.82 28.03 -20.72
C PRO A 5 -38.00 26.73 -20.65
N ASP A 6 -36.79 26.74 -20.08
CA ASP A 6 -36.07 25.47 -19.84
C ASP A 6 -35.02 25.47 -18.72
N SER A 7 -35.06 26.42 -17.78
CA SER A 7 -34.06 26.50 -16.71
C SER A 7 -34.37 25.65 -15.46
N SER A 8 -35.55 25.03 -15.35
CA SER A 8 -35.94 24.23 -14.17
C SER A 8 -35.74 22.72 -14.34
N THR A 9 -35.56 22.26 -15.57
CA THR A 9 -35.43 20.84 -15.95
C THR A 9 -33.96 20.39 -16.01
N GLU A 10 -33.03 21.29 -16.35
CA GLU A 10 -31.58 21.00 -16.33
C GLU A 10 -31.00 20.83 -14.91
N ASP A 11 -31.50 21.60 -13.92
CA ASP A 11 -31.02 21.54 -12.53
C ASP A 11 -31.34 20.19 -11.85
N VAL A 12 -32.46 19.54 -12.22
CA VAL A 12 -32.87 18.25 -11.64
C VAL A 12 -32.06 17.09 -12.24
N ALA A 13 -31.58 17.21 -13.49
CA ALA A 13 -30.77 16.18 -14.12
C ALA A 13 -29.31 16.15 -13.60
N LEU A 14 -28.78 17.30 -13.17
CA LEU A 14 -27.40 17.46 -12.69
C LEU A 14 -27.15 16.93 -11.27
N GLU A 15 -28.17 16.82 -10.41
CA GLU A 15 -28.03 16.24 -9.06
C GLU A 15 -27.85 14.71 -9.06
N SER A 16 -28.27 14.01 -10.13
CA SER A 16 -28.32 12.54 -10.16
C SER A 16 -27.00 11.82 -10.48
N LYS A 17 -25.94 12.54 -10.88
CA LYS A 17 -24.66 11.95 -11.37
C LYS A 17 -23.45 12.12 -10.47
N ARG A 18 -23.55 12.80 -9.32
CA ARG A 18 -22.42 12.92 -8.41
C ARG A 18 -22.28 11.64 -7.59
N LEU A 19 -21.30 10.81 -7.95
CA LEU A 19 -20.81 9.76 -7.04
C LEU A 19 -20.61 10.39 -5.66
N PRO A 20 -21.14 9.78 -4.59
CA PRO A 20 -20.98 10.33 -3.25
C PRO A 20 -19.49 10.50 -3.00
N VAL A 21 -19.07 11.70 -2.59
CA VAL A 21 -17.65 12.07 -2.33
C VAL A 21 -16.91 11.00 -1.52
N LEU A 22 -17.64 10.32 -0.64
CA LEU A 22 -17.18 9.18 0.13
C LEU A 22 -16.71 7.99 -0.72
N ALA A 23 -17.46 7.59 -1.74
CA ALA A 23 -17.11 6.47 -2.61
C ALA A 23 -15.84 6.77 -3.42
N VAL A 24 -15.70 8.00 -3.92
CA VAL A 24 -14.48 8.44 -4.63
C VAL A 24 -13.27 8.43 -3.70
N THR A 25 -13.44 8.89 -2.46
CA THR A 25 -12.36 8.90 -1.46
C THR A 25 -11.91 7.49 -1.09
N ILE A 26 -12.87 6.58 -0.84
CA ILE A 26 -12.56 5.18 -0.53
C ILE A 26 -11.86 4.51 -1.71
N ALA A 27 -12.37 4.71 -2.94
CA ALA A 27 -11.75 4.18 -4.14
C ALA A 27 -10.31 4.69 -4.31
N PHE A 28 -10.07 5.99 -4.10
CA PHE A 28 -8.74 6.57 -4.15
C PHE A 28 -7.78 5.95 -3.12
N LEU A 29 -8.20 5.82 -1.86
CA LEU A 29 -7.38 5.21 -0.80
C LEU A 29 -7.06 3.74 -1.11
N MET A 30 -8.02 2.99 -1.64
CA MET A 30 -7.82 1.60 -2.07
C MET A 30 -6.82 1.51 -3.22
N VAL A 31 -6.93 2.39 -4.22
CA VAL A 31 -5.98 2.44 -5.35
C VAL A 31 -4.58 2.75 -4.86
N VAL A 32 -4.41 3.72 -3.96
CA VAL A 32 -3.11 4.05 -3.36
C VAL A 32 -2.55 2.84 -2.61
N ALA A 33 -3.35 2.18 -1.76
CA ALA A 33 -2.91 1.02 -0.98
C ALA A 33 -2.48 -0.15 -1.88
N VAL A 34 -3.28 -0.49 -2.90
CA VAL A 34 -2.97 -1.55 -3.87
C VAL A 34 -1.72 -1.19 -4.68
N SER A 35 -1.55 0.07 -5.08
CA SER A 35 -0.37 0.51 -5.83
C SER A 35 0.90 0.40 -5.00
N ILE A 36 0.88 0.84 -3.73
CA ILE A 36 2.01 0.73 -2.81
C ILE A 36 2.38 -0.76 -2.61
N LEU A 37 1.40 -1.62 -2.34
CA LEU A 37 1.63 -3.05 -2.16
C LEU A 37 2.14 -3.74 -3.43
N GLY A 38 1.64 -3.35 -4.60
CA GLY A 38 2.09 -3.87 -5.89
C GLY A 38 3.55 -3.50 -6.19
N ILE A 39 3.90 -2.21 -6.06
CA ILE A 39 5.28 -1.73 -6.22
C ILE A 39 6.20 -2.43 -5.21
N TYR A 40 5.77 -2.53 -3.96
CA TYR A 40 6.54 -3.22 -2.92
C TYR A 40 6.81 -4.69 -3.24
N GLY A 41 5.78 -5.43 -3.66
CA GLY A 41 5.93 -6.83 -4.05
C GLY A 41 6.93 -7.02 -5.19
N ILE A 42 6.86 -6.17 -6.22
CA ILE A 42 7.81 -6.16 -7.34
C ILE A 42 9.23 -5.87 -6.83
N GLN A 43 9.40 -4.85 -5.97
CA GLN A 43 10.70 -4.46 -5.43
C GLN A 43 11.33 -5.56 -4.56
N VAL A 44 10.55 -6.28 -3.76
CA VAL A 44 11.05 -7.40 -2.92
C VAL A 44 11.58 -8.54 -3.78
N VAL A 45 10.87 -8.91 -4.85
CA VAL A 45 11.31 -9.95 -5.78
C VAL A 45 12.57 -9.52 -6.55
N ASN A 46 12.57 -8.30 -7.07
CA ASN A 46 13.69 -7.77 -7.84
C ASN A 46 14.96 -7.60 -7.00
N SER A 47 14.84 -7.09 -5.77
CA SER A 47 15.98 -6.96 -4.85
C SER A 47 16.58 -8.31 -4.48
N LYS A 48 15.75 -9.32 -4.21
CA LYS A 48 16.23 -10.70 -3.97
C LYS A 48 16.99 -11.26 -5.17
N ALA A 49 16.45 -11.07 -6.37
CA ALA A 49 17.09 -11.53 -7.60
C ALA A 49 18.44 -10.82 -7.83
N HIS A 50 18.51 -9.52 -7.54
CA HIS A 50 19.73 -8.73 -7.63
C HIS A 50 20.81 -9.22 -6.65
N GLU A 51 20.45 -9.45 -5.39
CA GLU A 51 21.36 -9.99 -4.36
C GLU A 51 21.93 -11.35 -4.74
N LEU A 52 21.08 -12.26 -5.23
CA LEU A 52 21.53 -13.56 -5.73
C LEU A 52 22.44 -13.45 -6.97
N ALA A 53 22.18 -12.49 -7.86
CA ALA A 53 23.01 -12.26 -9.03
C ALA A 53 24.40 -11.71 -8.63
N GLN A 54 24.45 -10.77 -7.69
CA GLN A 54 25.70 -10.25 -7.15
C GLN A 54 26.49 -11.35 -6.43
N ALA A 55 25.83 -12.13 -5.57
CA ALA A 55 26.47 -13.25 -4.88
C ALA A 55 27.04 -14.30 -5.86
N ARG A 56 26.38 -14.53 -7.00
CA ARG A 56 26.92 -15.41 -8.05
C ARG A 56 28.22 -14.87 -8.64
N LEU A 57 28.27 -13.58 -8.96
CA LEU A 57 29.49 -12.95 -9.49
C LEU A 57 30.63 -12.99 -8.47
N VAL A 58 30.34 -12.68 -7.21
CA VAL A 58 31.34 -12.71 -6.13
C VAL A 58 31.89 -14.12 -5.93
N SER A 59 31.03 -15.14 -5.84
CA SER A 59 31.46 -16.53 -5.65
C SER A 59 32.24 -17.06 -6.86
N GLY A 60 31.83 -16.71 -8.07
CA GLY A 60 32.54 -17.08 -9.30
C GLY A 60 33.93 -16.44 -9.41
N ASN A 61 34.05 -15.15 -9.06
CA ASN A 61 35.32 -14.43 -9.03
C ASN A 61 36.24 -14.96 -7.93
N LEU A 62 35.70 -15.29 -6.76
CA LEU A 62 36.46 -15.92 -5.69
C LEU A 62 37.06 -17.26 -6.14
N ALA A 63 36.24 -18.14 -6.74
CA ALA A 63 36.72 -19.41 -7.28
C ALA A 63 37.78 -19.23 -8.37
N LEU A 64 37.66 -18.19 -9.20
CA LEU A 64 38.68 -17.82 -10.19
C LEU A 64 39.99 -17.40 -9.52
N SER A 65 39.95 -16.47 -8.55
CA SER A 65 41.15 -16.03 -7.81
C SER A 65 41.85 -17.19 -7.10
N MET A 66 41.06 -18.11 -6.53
CA MET A 66 41.61 -19.29 -5.87
C MET A 66 42.22 -20.29 -6.84
N ALA A 67 41.61 -20.49 -8.00
CA ALA A 67 42.19 -21.31 -9.06
C ALA A 67 43.49 -20.71 -9.61
N GLN A 68 43.56 -19.38 -9.73
CA GLN A 68 44.79 -18.69 -10.11
C GLN A 68 45.88 -18.91 -9.06
N GLN A 69 45.58 -18.66 -7.77
CA GLN A 69 46.55 -18.87 -6.69
C GLN A 69 47.06 -20.31 -6.65
N ALA A 70 46.16 -21.30 -6.77
CA ALA A 70 46.55 -22.69 -6.80
C ALA A 70 47.47 -22.99 -8.00
N THR A 71 47.13 -22.47 -9.19
CA THR A 71 47.95 -22.64 -10.39
C THR A 71 49.34 -22.04 -10.21
N ASP A 72 49.43 -20.81 -9.71
CA ASP A 72 50.70 -20.11 -9.48
C ASP A 72 51.56 -20.85 -8.44
N THR A 73 50.93 -21.38 -7.39
CA THR A 73 51.60 -22.17 -6.34
C THR A 73 52.28 -23.41 -6.92
N PHE A 74 51.59 -24.14 -7.78
CA PHE A 74 52.14 -25.34 -8.41
C PHE A 74 53.09 -25.02 -9.57
N ASP A 75 52.92 -23.89 -10.26
CA ASP A 75 53.85 -23.39 -11.27
C ASP A 75 55.22 -23.09 -10.66
N GLU A 76 55.24 -22.38 -9.52
CA GLU A 76 56.48 -22.08 -8.82
C GLU A 76 57.18 -23.36 -8.35
N ALA A 77 56.43 -24.32 -7.80
CA ALA A 77 56.96 -25.62 -7.43
C ALA A 77 57.50 -26.40 -8.64
N ASN A 78 56.83 -26.30 -9.80
CA ASN A 78 57.24 -26.99 -11.01
C ASN A 78 58.56 -26.48 -11.57
N LEU A 79 58.75 -25.16 -11.60
CA LEU A 79 60.02 -24.55 -12.02
C LEU A 79 61.18 -25.01 -11.13
N ILE A 80 60.95 -25.10 -9.82
CA ILE A 80 61.95 -25.60 -8.88
C ILE A 80 62.26 -27.09 -9.14
N LEU A 81 61.25 -27.92 -9.41
CA LEU A 81 61.47 -29.33 -9.73
C LEU A 81 62.19 -29.54 -11.05
N GLU A 82 61.91 -28.72 -12.08
CA GLU A 82 62.63 -28.75 -13.35
C GLU A 82 64.11 -28.38 -13.15
N GLU A 83 64.41 -27.31 -12.41
CA GLU A 83 65.80 -26.96 -12.05
C GLU A 83 66.51 -28.12 -11.30
N LEU A 84 65.81 -28.80 -10.40
CA LEU A 84 66.38 -29.93 -9.68
C LEU A 84 66.65 -31.13 -10.60
N ILE A 85 65.77 -31.43 -11.56
CA ILE A 85 65.95 -32.53 -12.51
C ILE A 85 67.22 -32.34 -13.34
N GLU A 86 67.49 -31.12 -13.81
CA GLU A 86 68.71 -30.83 -14.57
C GLU A 86 69.99 -30.99 -13.72
N ARG A 87 69.91 -30.74 -12.41
CA ARG A 87 71.06 -30.80 -11.49
C ARG A 87 71.38 -32.20 -10.97
N ILE A 88 70.44 -33.14 -11.00
CA ILE A 88 70.62 -34.51 -10.49
C ILE A 88 71.25 -35.48 -11.52
N ASP A 89 71.71 -34.96 -12.65
CA ASP A 89 72.51 -35.75 -13.60
C ASP A 89 73.95 -35.99 -13.11
N ASP A 90 74.51 -35.06 -12.33
CA ASP A 90 75.76 -35.28 -11.59
C ASP A 90 75.47 -35.69 -10.14
N LEU A 91 75.70 -36.97 -9.83
CA LEU A 91 75.55 -37.55 -8.49
C LEU A 91 76.87 -37.59 -7.70
N SER A 92 77.89 -36.84 -8.10
CA SER A 92 79.13 -36.72 -7.32
C SER A 92 78.86 -36.10 -5.93
N PRO A 93 79.61 -36.49 -4.88
CA PRO A 93 79.37 -35.99 -3.53
C PRO A 93 79.37 -34.45 -3.43
N GLN A 94 80.22 -33.77 -4.22
CA GLN A 94 80.30 -32.31 -4.24
C GLN A 94 79.08 -31.67 -4.93
N ALA A 95 78.58 -32.25 -6.02
CA ALA A 95 77.38 -31.78 -6.70
C ALA A 95 76.14 -31.97 -5.80
N LEU A 96 76.02 -33.13 -5.14
CA LEU A 96 74.94 -33.41 -4.19
C LEU A 96 74.92 -32.40 -3.02
N GLU A 97 76.08 -32.07 -2.44
CA GLU A 97 76.16 -31.07 -1.37
C GLU A 97 75.70 -29.67 -1.84
N LYS A 98 76.14 -29.25 -3.03
CA LYS A 98 75.72 -27.96 -3.63
C LYS A 98 74.22 -27.93 -3.90
N THR A 99 73.68 -29.00 -4.49
CA THR A 99 72.25 -29.12 -4.78
C THR A 99 71.42 -29.14 -3.49
N GLN A 100 71.88 -29.83 -2.44
CA GLN A 100 71.22 -29.83 -1.14
C GLN A 100 71.20 -28.43 -0.49
N LYS A 101 72.30 -27.67 -0.57
CA LYS A 101 72.34 -26.26 -0.09
C LYS A 101 71.36 -25.37 -0.86
N LEU A 102 71.26 -25.55 -2.18
CA LEU A 102 70.29 -24.83 -3.01
C LEU A 102 68.85 -25.19 -2.61
N MET A 103 68.54 -26.49 -2.45
CA MET A 103 67.23 -26.95 -2.00
C MET A 103 66.83 -26.33 -0.65
N LYS A 104 67.75 -26.29 0.31
CA LYS A 104 67.54 -25.60 1.60
C LYS A 104 67.20 -24.12 1.40
N LYS A 105 67.99 -23.42 0.59
CA LYS A 105 67.75 -22.00 0.29
C LYS A 105 66.38 -21.77 -0.36
N ARG A 106 66.00 -22.60 -1.35
CA ARG A 106 64.70 -22.50 -2.05
C ARG A 106 63.53 -22.70 -1.09
N VAL A 107 63.56 -23.73 -0.25
CA VAL A 107 62.51 -23.98 0.76
C VAL A 107 62.43 -22.84 1.77
N PHE A 108 63.56 -22.24 2.16
CA PHE A 108 63.57 -21.11 3.07
C PHE A 108 62.98 -19.83 2.46
N THR A 109 63.18 -19.58 1.15
CA THR A 109 62.71 -18.36 0.48
C THR A 109 61.30 -18.45 -0.11
N THR A 110 60.77 -19.66 -0.27
CA THR A 110 59.45 -19.90 -0.89
C THR A 110 58.48 -20.38 0.19
N GLU A 111 57.58 -19.49 0.62
CA GLU A 111 56.71 -19.67 1.79
C GLU A 111 55.86 -20.95 1.72
N GLN A 112 55.28 -21.24 0.55
CA GLN A 112 54.41 -22.39 0.30
C GLN A 112 55.14 -23.74 0.32
N LEU A 113 56.47 -23.76 0.16
CA LEU A 113 57.22 -25.02 0.12
C LEU A 113 57.51 -25.51 1.53
N HIS A 114 57.12 -26.75 1.78
CA HIS A 114 57.47 -27.48 3.00
C HIS A 114 58.86 -28.12 2.87
N GLY A 115 59.14 -28.75 1.73
CA GLY A 115 60.39 -29.48 1.55
C GLY A 115 60.56 -30.03 0.13
N LEU A 116 61.82 -30.25 -0.25
CA LEU A 116 62.23 -30.79 -1.55
C LEU A 116 62.98 -32.10 -1.35
N PHE A 117 62.79 -33.06 -2.25
CA PHE A 117 63.39 -34.39 -2.17
C PHE A 117 63.73 -34.95 -3.55
N PHE A 118 64.74 -35.82 -3.59
CA PHE A 118 64.98 -36.74 -4.70
C PHE A 118 65.09 -38.17 -4.15
N TYR A 119 64.32 -39.09 -4.73
CA TYR A 119 64.32 -40.51 -4.41
C TYR A 119 64.86 -41.32 -5.59
N ASP A 120 65.67 -42.34 -5.31
CA ASP A 120 66.20 -43.26 -6.35
C ASP A 120 65.12 -44.24 -6.87
N ARG A 121 65.54 -45.20 -7.70
CA ARG A 121 64.68 -46.22 -8.34
C ARG A 121 63.96 -47.12 -7.33
N GLU A 122 64.58 -47.33 -6.17
CA GLU A 122 64.07 -48.15 -5.07
C GLU A 122 63.29 -47.32 -4.05
N GLY A 123 63.25 -46.00 -4.22
CA GLY A 123 62.54 -45.05 -3.36
C GLY A 123 63.32 -44.61 -2.13
N ASN A 124 64.62 -44.92 -2.05
CA ASN A 124 65.48 -44.43 -0.99
C ASN A 124 65.77 -42.96 -1.21
N TRP A 125 65.98 -42.25 -0.11
CA TRP A 125 66.25 -40.83 -0.19
C TRP A 125 67.67 -40.63 -0.70
N VAL A 126 67.84 -39.78 -1.71
CA VAL A 126 69.15 -39.34 -2.24
C VAL A 126 69.42 -37.91 -1.81
N LEU A 127 68.49 -36.98 -2.08
CA LEU A 127 68.57 -35.59 -1.61
C LEU A 127 67.35 -35.21 -0.76
N THR A 128 67.55 -34.31 0.18
CA THR A 128 66.47 -33.67 0.94
C THR A 128 66.87 -32.24 1.33
N SER A 129 65.91 -31.32 1.34
CA SER A 129 66.10 -29.97 1.87
C SER A 129 66.20 -29.93 3.40
N PHE A 130 65.92 -31.02 4.11
CA PHE A 130 66.01 -31.05 5.57
C PHE A 130 67.44 -31.36 6.04
N ASP A 131 67.77 -30.92 7.27
CA ASP A 131 69.03 -31.27 7.93
C ASP A 131 69.02 -32.72 8.44
N TYR A 132 67.85 -33.22 8.79
CA TYR A 132 67.65 -34.58 9.31
C TYR A 132 67.08 -35.52 8.25
N ARG A 133 67.69 -36.72 8.13
CA ARG A 133 67.17 -37.85 7.37
C ARG A 133 66.85 -39.00 8.33
N PRO A 134 65.61 -39.52 8.36
CA PRO A 134 65.29 -40.72 9.13
C PRO A 134 66.18 -41.91 8.72
N PRO A 135 66.63 -42.76 9.67
CA PRO A 135 67.35 -43.98 9.34
C PRO A 135 66.49 -44.89 8.44
N LYS A 136 67.05 -45.38 7.34
CA LYS A 136 66.34 -46.19 6.32
C LYS A 136 65.13 -45.48 5.67
N ALA A 137 65.18 -44.16 5.52
CA ALA A 137 64.13 -43.39 4.86
C ALA A 137 63.87 -43.87 3.42
N ASN A 138 62.65 -44.34 3.16
CA ASN A 138 62.20 -44.83 1.87
C ASN A 138 60.73 -44.44 1.64
N ASN A 139 60.38 -44.06 0.40
CA ASN A 139 59.05 -43.63 0.01
C ASN A 139 58.46 -44.46 -1.14
N SER A 140 58.97 -45.67 -1.39
CA SER A 140 58.45 -46.59 -2.41
C SER A 140 57.01 -47.06 -2.14
N ASP A 141 56.57 -46.97 -0.88
CA ASP A 141 55.20 -47.23 -0.42
C ASP A 141 54.20 -46.16 -0.84
N ARG A 142 54.66 -44.94 -1.13
CA ARG A 142 53.80 -43.78 -1.41
C ARG A 142 53.19 -43.84 -2.81
N ASP A 143 51.94 -43.43 -2.92
CA ASP A 143 51.17 -43.49 -4.17
C ASP A 143 51.80 -42.71 -5.33
N TYR A 144 52.39 -41.54 -5.04
CA TYR A 144 53.08 -40.75 -6.06
C TYR A 144 54.33 -41.46 -6.60
N PHE A 145 55.02 -42.25 -5.77
CA PHE A 145 56.20 -42.99 -6.18
C PHE A 145 55.80 -44.18 -7.04
N LYS A 146 54.83 -44.98 -6.57
CA LYS A 146 54.26 -46.11 -7.33
C LYS A 146 53.78 -45.66 -8.71
N PHE A 147 53.05 -44.55 -8.75
CA PHE A 147 52.59 -43.97 -10.01
C PHE A 147 53.73 -43.62 -10.96
N HIS A 148 54.72 -42.86 -10.50
CA HIS A 148 55.82 -42.45 -11.36
C HIS A 148 56.73 -43.60 -11.74
N ARG A 149 56.75 -44.71 -10.99
CA ARG A 149 57.44 -45.94 -11.37
C ARG A 149 56.69 -46.68 -12.48
N GLU A 150 55.36 -46.79 -12.34
CA GLU A 150 54.48 -47.58 -13.21
C GLU A 150 54.02 -46.82 -14.46
N ASN A 151 54.06 -45.48 -14.45
CA ASN A 151 53.65 -44.63 -15.56
C ASN A 151 54.85 -43.87 -16.15
N VAL A 152 54.96 -43.84 -17.48
CA VAL A 152 56.08 -43.19 -18.20
C VAL A 152 55.89 -41.70 -18.45
N THR A 153 54.78 -41.12 -17.95
CA THR A 153 54.51 -39.68 -18.12
C THR A 153 55.55 -38.82 -17.42
N LEU A 154 55.97 -37.73 -18.09
CA LEU A 154 56.87 -36.71 -17.53
C LEU A 154 56.10 -35.54 -16.92
N SER A 155 54.77 -35.54 -17.05
CA SER A 155 53.92 -34.51 -16.46
C SER A 155 53.99 -34.56 -14.94
N PRO A 156 53.98 -33.40 -14.28
CA PRO A 156 53.92 -33.35 -12.83
C PRO A 156 52.60 -33.92 -12.32
N ARG A 157 52.66 -34.49 -11.11
CA ARG A 157 51.50 -35.04 -10.41
C ARG A 157 51.31 -34.36 -9.07
N VAL A 158 50.10 -33.84 -8.85
CA VAL A 158 49.58 -33.49 -7.52
C VAL A 158 48.97 -34.76 -6.91
N GLY A 159 49.41 -35.14 -5.71
CA GLY A 159 48.84 -36.27 -4.97
C GLY A 159 47.86 -35.82 -3.88
N ALA A 160 47.22 -36.80 -3.24
CA ALA A 160 46.40 -36.54 -2.06
C ALA A 160 47.30 -36.01 -0.92
N ALA A 161 46.71 -35.19 -0.03
CA ALA A 161 47.42 -34.73 1.14
C ALA A 161 47.86 -35.93 1.99
N VAL A 162 49.09 -35.88 2.51
CA VAL A 162 49.66 -36.92 3.36
C VAL A 162 50.44 -36.28 4.50
N ARG A 163 50.63 -37.01 5.60
CA ARG A 163 51.57 -36.59 6.65
C ARG A 163 53.01 -36.84 6.23
N SER A 164 53.84 -35.81 6.35
CA SER A 164 55.28 -35.83 6.09
C SER A 164 55.97 -36.88 6.98
N LYS A 165 56.83 -37.74 6.39
CA LYS A 165 57.64 -38.70 7.18
C LYS A 165 58.76 -38.01 7.97
N THR A 166 59.10 -36.75 7.64
CA THR A 166 60.14 -35.98 8.33
C THR A 166 59.60 -35.22 9.52
N THR A 167 58.47 -34.52 9.34
CA THR A 167 57.96 -33.52 10.30
C THR A 167 56.62 -33.93 10.92
N GLY A 168 55.86 -34.82 10.29
CA GLY A 168 54.49 -35.16 10.69
C GLY A 168 53.42 -34.22 10.14
N ASP A 169 53.80 -33.07 9.57
CA ASP A 169 52.88 -32.06 9.04
C ASP A 169 52.11 -32.56 7.82
N TRP A 170 50.90 -32.02 7.64
CA TRP A 170 50.10 -32.26 6.44
C TRP A 170 50.70 -31.51 5.24
N VAL A 171 51.01 -32.27 4.20
CA VAL A 171 51.63 -31.75 2.98
C VAL A 171 50.94 -32.30 1.74
N ILE A 172 50.95 -31.50 0.68
CA ILE A 172 50.45 -31.87 -0.63
C ILE A 172 51.67 -32.27 -1.48
N PRO A 173 51.82 -33.55 -1.84
CA PRO A 173 52.95 -33.99 -2.65
C PRO A 173 52.77 -33.56 -4.10
N PHE A 174 53.76 -32.84 -4.63
CA PHE A 174 53.87 -32.43 -6.03
C PHE A 174 55.14 -33.04 -6.62
N SER A 175 54.99 -33.97 -7.56
CA SER A 175 56.07 -34.90 -7.91
C SER A 175 56.26 -35.04 -9.42
N ARG A 176 57.49 -35.31 -9.85
CA ARG A 176 57.81 -35.66 -11.25
C ARG A 176 58.66 -36.91 -11.34
N ARG A 177 58.43 -37.68 -12.40
CA ARG A 177 59.28 -38.78 -12.80
C ARG A 177 60.63 -38.25 -13.31
N VAL A 178 61.70 -38.86 -12.86
CA VAL A 178 63.06 -38.66 -13.39
C VAL A 178 63.41 -39.88 -14.22
N ASN A 179 63.92 -39.66 -15.43
CA ASN A 179 64.46 -40.71 -16.27
C ASN A 179 65.99 -40.62 -16.34
N ASP A 180 66.65 -41.75 -16.64
CA ASP A 180 68.05 -41.75 -17.05
C ASP A 180 68.19 -41.31 -18.53
N ALA A 181 69.43 -41.21 -19.01
CA ALA A 181 69.72 -40.84 -20.40
C ALA A 181 69.12 -41.84 -21.43
N GLN A 182 68.78 -43.06 -21.00
CA GLN A 182 68.15 -44.09 -21.81
C GLN A 182 66.62 -44.08 -21.71
N GLY A 183 66.03 -43.15 -20.95
CA GLY A 183 64.59 -43.03 -20.75
C GLY A 183 63.99 -43.95 -19.68
N ASN A 184 64.80 -44.76 -19.00
CA ASN A 184 64.32 -45.65 -17.93
C ASN A 184 64.07 -44.86 -16.65
N PHE A 185 63.16 -45.36 -15.81
CA PHE A 185 62.89 -44.76 -14.50
C PHE A 185 64.17 -44.62 -13.69
N LYS A 186 64.60 -43.40 -13.34
CA LYS A 186 65.76 -43.10 -12.48
C LYS A 186 65.33 -42.79 -11.05
N GLY A 187 64.10 -42.33 -10.85
CA GLY A 187 63.58 -41.98 -9.55
C GLY A 187 62.49 -40.92 -9.62
N VAL A 188 62.27 -40.24 -8.49
CA VAL A 188 61.23 -39.20 -8.36
C VAL A 188 61.81 -37.97 -7.67
N VAL A 189 61.63 -36.80 -8.28
CA VAL A 189 61.77 -35.53 -7.57
C VAL A 189 60.42 -35.13 -6.99
N LEU A 190 60.43 -34.62 -5.76
CA LEU A 190 59.24 -34.27 -5.01
C LEU A 190 59.41 -32.89 -4.36
N ALA A 191 58.43 -32.03 -4.58
CA ALA A 191 58.16 -30.88 -3.76
C ALA A 191 56.96 -31.21 -2.87
N THR A 192 57.02 -30.80 -1.61
CA THR A 192 55.89 -30.87 -0.69
C THR A 192 55.39 -29.46 -0.46
N ILE A 193 54.11 -29.20 -0.77
CA ILE A 193 53.47 -27.91 -0.50
C ILE A 193 52.86 -27.98 0.89
N LYS A 194 53.05 -26.94 1.70
CA LYS A 194 52.42 -26.89 3.02
C LYS A 194 50.91 -26.72 2.87
N MET A 195 50.16 -27.47 3.65
CA MET A 195 48.71 -27.32 3.67
C MET A 195 48.26 -26.07 4.46
N ASP A 196 49.02 -25.69 5.50
CA ASP A 196 48.78 -24.50 6.33
C ASP A 196 48.85 -23.18 5.52
N TYR A 197 49.62 -23.17 4.44
CA TYR A 197 49.70 -22.07 3.49
C TYR A 197 48.34 -21.81 2.85
N PHE A 198 47.65 -22.86 2.41
CA PHE A 198 46.30 -22.75 1.86
C PHE A 198 45.30 -22.36 2.94
N ASP A 199 45.41 -22.90 4.15
CA ASP A 199 44.55 -22.52 5.28
C ASP A 199 44.64 -21.01 5.58
N THR A 200 45.87 -20.51 5.74
CA THR A 200 46.17 -19.08 5.97
C THR A 200 45.71 -18.21 4.81
N PHE A 201 45.87 -18.68 3.57
CA PHE A 201 45.40 -17.96 2.38
C PHE A 201 43.89 -17.90 2.32
N PHE A 202 43.21 -19.02 2.61
CA PHE A 202 41.75 -19.12 2.61
C PHE A 202 41.11 -18.22 3.67
N ASP A 203 41.76 -18.05 4.82
CA ASP A 203 41.28 -17.16 5.90
C ASP A 203 41.32 -15.67 5.55
N ARG A 204 42.06 -15.25 4.51
CA ARG A 204 42.08 -13.85 4.06
C ARG A 204 40.81 -13.45 3.32
N PHE A 205 39.98 -14.40 2.90
CA PHE A 205 38.74 -14.12 2.19
C PHE A 205 37.59 -13.92 3.17
N ASN A 206 36.83 -12.84 2.96
CA ASN A 206 35.65 -12.53 3.76
C ASN A 206 34.48 -13.45 3.39
N ILE A 207 34.50 -14.66 3.95
CA ILE A 207 33.45 -15.66 3.82
C ILE A 207 32.82 -15.88 5.19
N ASP A 208 31.50 -16.03 5.20
CA ASP A 208 30.73 -16.27 6.42
C ASP A 208 31.15 -17.56 7.16
N ASP A 209 30.83 -17.66 8.45
CA ASP A 209 31.23 -18.78 9.31
C ASP A 209 30.69 -20.14 8.82
N LYS A 210 29.57 -20.11 8.10
CA LYS A 210 28.97 -21.29 7.47
C LYS A 210 29.40 -21.45 6.01
N GLY A 211 30.24 -20.60 5.46
CA GLY A 211 30.81 -20.78 4.14
C GLY A 211 31.89 -21.85 4.11
N ALA A 212 32.37 -22.16 2.91
CA ALA A 212 33.40 -23.18 2.73
C ALA A 212 34.29 -22.88 1.53
N ILE A 213 35.57 -23.20 1.67
CA ILE A 213 36.52 -23.27 0.56
C ILE A 213 37.13 -24.65 0.57
N PHE A 214 37.34 -25.24 -0.60
CA PHE A 214 38.16 -26.44 -0.70
C PHE A 214 38.97 -26.51 -1.98
N LEU A 215 40.10 -27.22 -1.87
CA LEU A 215 40.86 -27.78 -2.97
C LEU A 215 40.70 -29.30 -2.95
N ALA A 216 40.35 -29.88 -4.08
CA ALA A 216 40.14 -31.32 -4.21
C ALA A 216 40.78 -31.87 -5.49
N LEU A 217 41.10 -33.17 -5.49
CA LEU A 217 41.47 -33.89 -6.70
C LEU A 217 40.23 -34.09 -7.60
N PRO A 218 40.39 -34.41 -8.90
CA PRO A 218 39.28 -34.55 -9.84
C PRO A 218 38.24 -35.62 -9.43
N GLN A 219 38.67 -36.65 -8.71
CA GLN A 219 37.78 -37.67 -8.13
C GLN A 219 37.07 -37.24 -6.83
N GLY A 220 37.18 -35.98 -6.43
CA GLY A 220 36.53 -35.42 -5.25
C GLY A 220 37.27 -35.61 -3.93
N THR A 221 38.49 -36.14 -3.92
CA THR A 221 39.29 -36.26 -2.69
C THR A 221 39.71 -34.87 -2.19
N ILE A 222 39.30 -34.49 -0.99
CA ILE A 222 39.67 -33.20 -0.38
C ILE A 222 41.16 -33.19 -0.04
N ILE A 223 41.86 -32.13 -0.45
CA ILE A 223 43.28 -31.91 -0.19
C ILE A 223 43.49 -30.80 0.83
N ALA A 224 42.74 -29.71 0.71
CA ALA A 224 42.75 -28.58 1.66
C ALA A 224 41.33 -28.01 1.77
N ARG A 225 40.96 -27.47 2.94
CA ARG A 225 39.65 -26.85 3.14
C ARG A 225 39.64 -25.80 4.24
N ARG A 226 38.72 -24.85 4.13
CA ARG A 226 38.28 -23.93 5.18
C ARG A 226 36.78 -24.11 5.45
N PRO A 227 36.34 -24.15 6.72
CA PRO A 227 37.17 -24.25 7.91
C PRO A 227 37.94 -25.57 7.93
N PHE A 228 39.16 -25.55 8.47
CA PHE A 228 39.99 -26.75 8.57
C PHE A 228 39.32 -27.81 9.46
N ASP A 229 39.25 -29.04 8.95
CA ASP A 229 38.83 -30.22 9.70
C ASP A 229 39.66 -31.41 9.23
N GLU A 230 40.54 -31.89 10.10
CA GLU A 230 41.46 -32.97 9.81
C GLU A 230 40.73 -34.25 9.37
N LYS A 231 39.55 -34.55 9.93
CA LYS A 231 38.81 -35.79 9.63
C LYS A 231 38.31 -35.83 8.19
N LEU A 232 38.20 -34.66 7.56
CA LEU A 232 37.68 -34.50 6.21
C LEU A 232 38.79 -34.44 5.16
N ILE A 233 40.06 -34.28 5.56
CA ILE A 233 41.18 -34.37 4.63
C ILE A 233 41.26 -35.81 4.10
N GLY A 234 41.28 -35.96 2.77
CA GLY A 234 41.21 -37.26 2.10
C GLY A 234 39.79 -37.82 1.92
N ALA A 235 38.76 -37.22 2.52
CA ALA A 235 37.37 -37.63 2.29
C ALA A 235 36.95 -37.34 0.84
N SER A 236 36.00 -38.11 0.32
CA SER A 236 35.52 -37.98 -1.06
C SER A 236 34.22 -37.18 -1.16
N LEU A 237 34.25 -36.15 -1.99
CA LEU A 237 33.12 -35.34 -2.43
C LEU A 237 32.47 -35.83 -3.72
N ALA A 238 32.89 -36.98 -4.26
CA ALA A 238 32.44 -37.48 -5.58
C ALA A 238 30.91 -37.63 -5.70
N ARG A 239 30.23 -37.93 -4.58
CA ARG A 239 28.76 -38.08 -4.54
C ARG A 239 28.02 -36.74 -4.48
N GLY A 240 28.69 -35.66 -4.12
CA GLY A 240 28.09 -34.33 -4.04
C GLY A 240 27.81 -33.73 -5.41
N GLU A 241 26.79 -32.88 -5.49
CA GLU A 241 26.26 -32.35 -6.76
C GLU A 241 27.33 -31.63 -7.61
N ILE A 242 28.30 -30.95 -6.98
CA ILE A 242 29.41 -30.29 -7.69
C ILE A 242 30.16 -31.30 -8.58
N PHE A 243 30.51 -32.46 -8.04
CA PHE A 243 31.29 -33.48 -8.76
C PHE A 243 30.42 -34.39 -9.63
N SER A 244 29.22 -34.75 -9.17
CA SER A 244 28.37 -35.73 -9.86
C SER A 244 27.47 -35.12 -10.94
N VAL A 245 27.07 -33.85 -10.80
CA VAL A 245 26.10 -33.19 -11.69
C VAL A 245 26.71 -32.02 -12.46
N HIS A 246 27.46 -31.14 -11.80
CA HIS A 246 27.86 -29.85 -12.38
C HIS A 246 29.18 -29.90 -13.16
N ILE A 247 30.25 -30.43 -12.59
CA ILE A 247 31.56 -30.57 -13.26
C ILE A 247 31.46 -31.31 -14.61
N PRO A 248 30.69 -32.40 -14.75
CA PRO A 248 30.52 -33.06 -16.05
C PRO A 248 29.88 -32.20 -17.13
N ARG A 249 29.14 -31.14 -16.76
CA ARG A 249 28.46 -30.23 -17.69
C ARG A 249 29.31 -29.01 -18.05
N ALA A 250 29.97 -28.43 -17.06
CA ALA A 250 30.79 -27.24 -17.23
C ALA A 250 32.02 -27.28 -16.32
N PRO A 251 33.20 -26.87 -16.82
CA PRO A 251 34.44 -26.87 -16.02
C PRO A 251 34.48 -25.76 -14.97
N ALA A 252 33.58 -24.78 -15.05
CA ALA A 252 33.39 -23.76 -14.04
C ALA A 252 31.95 -23.26 -14.10
N ASP A 253 31.33 -23.05 -12.94
CA ASP A 253 30.00 -22.46 -12.82
C ASP A 253 29.78 -21.94 -11.39
N THR A 254 28.68 -21.22 -11.17
CA THR A 254 28.22 -20.83 -9.83
C THR A 254 26.82 -21.36 -9.55
N VAL A 255 26.74 -22.30 -8.61
CA VAL A 255 25.56 -23.15 -8.40
C VAL A 255 25.16 -23.19 -6.93
N MET A 256 23.85 -23.17 -6.67
CA MET A 256 23.32 -23.36 -5.32
C MET A 256 23.19 -24.86 -5.07
N VAL A 257 23.93 -25.38 -4.10
CA VAL A 257 23.93 -26.81 -3.77
C VAL A 257 23.92 -27.03 -2.27
N LYS A 258 23.37 -28.16 -1.84
CA LYS A 258 23.40 -28.58 -0.45
C LYS A 258 24.68 -29.39 -0.20
N SER A 259 25.47 -28.96 0.77
CA SER A 259 26.71 -29.64 1.12
C SER A 259 26.46 -31.03 1.71
N ILE A 260 27.16 -32.04 1.17
CA ILE A 260 27.08 -33.42 1.68
C ILE A 260 27.83 -33.62 3.00
N ILE A 261 28.63 -32.64 3.43
CA ILE A 261 29.44 -32.71 4.65
C ILE A 261 28.60 -32.34 5.87
N ASP A 262 27.81 -31.27 5.77
CA ASP A 262 27.12 -30.63 6.91
C ASP A 262 25.67 -30.22 6.59
N GLY A 263 25.18 -30.47 5.38
CA GLY A 263 23.80 -30.22 5.00
C GLY A 263 23.43 -28.74 4.81
N VAL A 264 24.41 -27.82 4.77
CA VAL A 264 24.14 -26.39 4.58
C VAL A 264 23.98 -26.06 3.09
N ASP A 265 22.94 -25.30 2.75
CA ASP A 265 22.73 -24.75 1.41
C ASP A 265 23.70 -23.58 1.15
N ARG A 266 24.51 -23.72 0.11
CA ARG A 266 25.56 -22.74 -0.23
C ARG A 266 25.57 -22.45 -1.73
N LEU A 267 25.93 -21.22 -2.06
CA LEU A 267 26.21 -20.82 -3.42
C LEU A 267 27.70 -21.05 -3.71
N PHE A 268 28.02 -22.16 -4.37
CA PHE A 268 29.40 -22.50 -4.73
C PHE A 268 29.76 -21.93 -6.09
N GLY A 269 30.82 -21.12 -6.14
CA GLY A 269 31.62 -20.98 -7.35
C GLY A 269 32.64 -22.10 -7.40
N TYR A 270 32.73 -22.83 -8.52
CA TYR A 270 33.76 -23.86 -8.70
C TYR A 270 34.51 -23.70 -10.02
N ARG A 271 35.73 -24.27 -10.06
CA ARG A 271 36.56 -24.31 -11.26
C ARG A 271 37.47 -25.53 -11.27
N VAL A 272 37.54 -26.19 -12.42
CA VAL A 272 38.48 -27.27 -12.73
C VAL A 272 39.75 -26.67 -13.33
N LEU A 273 40.90 -27.04 -12.79
CA LEU A 273 42.23 -26.69 -13.29
C LEU A 273 42.74 -27.86 -14.12
N TYR A 274 43.04 -27.61 -15.40
CA TYR A 274 43.54 -28.67 -16.30
C TYR A 274 45.06 -28.82 -16.26
N LYS A 275 45.80 -27.71 -16.08
CA LYS A 275 47.28 -27.72 -15.99
C LYS A 275 47.76 -28.58 -14.82
N TYR A 276 47.10 -28.40 -13.67
CA TYR A 276 47.25 -29.23 -12.48
C TYR A 276 45.87 -29.78 -12.15
N PRO A 277 45.59 -31.07 -12.43
CA PRO A 277 44.27 -31.67 -12.27
C PRO A 277 43.73 -31.51 -10.85
N LEU A 278 42.96 -30.44 -10.64
CA LEU A 278 42.45 -30.00 -9.36
C LEU A 278 41.10 -29.33 -9.56
N VAL A 279 40.30 -29.37 -8.49
CA VAL A 279 39.03 -28.67 -8.41
C VAL A 279 39.11 -27.72 -7.24
N VAL A 280 38.84 -26.45 -7.52
CA VAL A 280 38.72 -25.41 -6.52
C VAL A 280 37.25 -25.04 -6.40
N ALA A 281 36.74 -24.91 -5.18
CA ALA A 281 35.43 -24.33 -4.97
C ALA A 281 35.41 -23.45 -3.72
N ALA A 282 34.64 -22.38 -3.80
CA ALA A 282 34.45 -21.43 -2.72
C ALA A 282 32.97 -21.04 -2.65
N ALA A 283 32.44 -20.90 -1.44
CA ALA A 283 31.03 -20.69 -1.25
C ALA A 283 30.68 -19.92 0.01
N ASN A 284 29.61 -19.16 -0.10
CA ASN A 284 28.91 -18.53 1.01
C ASN A 284 27.59 -19.25 1.28
N SER A 285 27.14 -19.24 2.54
CA SER A 285 25.84 -19.81 2.88
C SER A 285 24.69 -18.97 2.31
N GLN A 286 23.62 -19.64 1.88
CA GLN A 286 22.41 -18.96 1.41
C GLN A 286 21.81 -18.05 2.51
N GLU A 287 21.96 -18.45 3.77
CA GLU A 287 21.50 -17.67 4.91
C GLU A 287 22.22 -16.32 4.99
N SER A 288 23.55 -16.32 4.90
CA SER A 288 24.38 -15.10 4.91
C SER A 288 24.08 -14.22 3.70
N ILE A 289 24.01 -14.79 2.49
CA ILE A 289 23.70 -14.05 1.25
C ILE A 289 22.36 -13.31 1.36
N LEU A 290 21.35 -13.93 1.97
CA LEU A 290 20.01 -13.34 2.08
C LEU A 290 19.80 -12.55 3.38
N SER A 291 20.81 -12.44 4.25
CA SER A 291 20.67 -11.80 5.56
C SER A 291 20.41 -10.29 5.45
N SER A 292 21.20 -9.59 4.62
CA SER A 292 21.03 -8.17 4.29
C SER A 292 19.66 -7.91 3.69
N TRP A 293 19.31 -8.68 2.65
CA TRP A 293 18.02 -8.59 1.97
C TRP A 293 16.84 -8.77 2.93
N ARG A 294 16.89 -9.75 3.84
CA ARG A 294 15.83 -9.95 4.85
C ARG A 294 15.73 -8.77 5.81
N ALA A 295 16.85 -8.24 6.29
CA ALA A 295 16.87 -7.10 7.20
C ALA A 295 16.29 -5.84 6.52
N ASP A 296 16.66 -5.58 5.28
CA ASP A 296 16.15 -4.42 4.53
C ASP A 296 14.68 -4.59 4.13
N THR A 297 14.28 -5.80 3.75
CA THR A 297 12.86 -6.15 3.53
C THR A 297 12.03 -5.94 4.79
N TYR A 298 12.55 -6.33 5.96
CA TYR A 298 11.88 -6.10 7.24
C TYR A 298 11.69 -4.61 7.52
N LYS A 299 12.75 -3.80 7.40
CA LYS A 299 12.67 -2.33 7.58
C LYS A 299 11.64 -1.70 6.63
N LEU A 300 11.68 -2.06 5.35
CA LEU A 300 10.72 -1.57 4.35
C LEU A 300 9.29 -2.01 4.64
N THR A 301 9.09 -3.25 5.09
CA THR A 301 7.77 -3.76 5.51
C THR A 301 7.18 -2.90 6.62
N VAL A 302 7.98 -2.59 7.65
CA VAL A 302 7.54 -1.75 8.78
C VAL A 302 7.17 -0.35 8.29
N MET A 303 8.00 0.26 7.44
CA MET A 303 7.73 1.60 6.89
C MET A 303 6.43 1.63 6.06
N ILE A 304 6.20 0.62 5.22
CA ILE A 304 4.98 0.51 4.40
C ILE A 304 3.75 0.27 5.28
N ALA A 305 3.86 -0.57 6.31
CA ALA A 305 2.77 -0.79 7.27
C ALA A 305 2.38 0.53 7.97
N VAL A 306 3.34 1.37 8.34
CA VAL A 306 3.09 2.71 8.91
C VAL A 306 2.37 3.61 7.89
N VAL A 307 2.82 3.65 6.63
CA VAL A 307 2.17 4.44 5.58
C VAL A 307 0.73 3.99 5.34
N LEU A 308 0.47 2.68 5.30
CA LEU A 308 -0.87 2.14 5.14
C LEU A 308 -1.76 2.43 6.37
N ALA A 309 -1.21 2.41 7.58
CA ALA A 309 -1.93 2.78 8.78
C ALA A 309 -2.32 4.28 8.77
N ILE A 310 -1.42 5.17 8.34
CA ILE A 310 -1.72 6.59 8.16
C ILE A 310 -2.79 6.80 7.09
N ASN A 311 -2.68 6.10 5.96
CA ASN A 311 -3.68 6.14 4.88
C ASN A 311 -5.07 5.72 5.38
N LEU A 312 -5.14 4.63 6.15
CA LEU A 312 -6.37 4.16 6.78
C LEU A 312 -6.92 5.17 7.79
N LEU A 313 -6.07 5.75 8.63
CA LEU A 313 -6.47 6.77 9.61
C LEU A 313 -7.08 8.00 8.92
N ILE A 314 -6.44 8.49 7.85
CA ILE A 314 -6.98 9.59 7.04
C ILE A 314 -8.35 9.20 6.47
N GLY A 315 -8.50 7.99 5.95
CA GLY A 315 -9.79 7.47 5.48
C GLY A 315 -10.88 7.48 6.55
N ILE A 316 -10.57 7.04 7.77
CA ILE A 316 -11.50 7.04 8.92
C ILE A 316 -11.88 8.47 9.33
N LEU A 317 -10.91 9.39 9.39
CA LEU A 317 -11.16 10.79 9.75
C LEU A 317 -12.03 11.49 8.70
N LEU A 318 -11.74 11.31 7.42
CA LEU A 318 -12.56 11.84 6.32
C LEU A 318 -13.97 11.26 6.35
N PHE A 319 -14.12 9.96 6.58
CA PHE A 319 -15.43 9.32 6.72
C PHE A 319 -16.25 9.93 7.86
N LYS A 320 -15.62 10.14 9.02
CA LYS A 320 -16.27 10.82 10.17
C LYS A 320 -16.65 12.26 9.82
N GLN A 321 -15.77 12.99 9.13
CA GLN A 321 -16.02 14.39 8.74
C GLN A 321 -17.18 14.52 7.76
N VAL A 322 -17.22 13.68 6.72
CA VAL A 322 -18.31 13.66 5.73
C VAL A 322 -19.64 13.30 6.39
N ARG A 323 -19.66 12.30 7.29
CA ARG A 323 -20.88 11.95 8.04
C ARG A 323 -21.40 13.11 8.90
N LYS A 324 -20.52 13.83 9.60
CA LYS A 324 -20.91 15.02 10.37
C LYS A 324 -21.50 16.10 9.47
N GLY A 325 -20.87 16.37 8.32
CA GLY A 325 -21.38 17.34 7.34
C GLY A 325 -22.80 17.02 6.87
N LEU A 326 -23.04 15.76 6.50
CA LEU A 326 -24.37 15.29 6.07
C LEU A 326 -25.45 15.41 7.16
N LEU A 327 -25.09 15.20 8.43
CA LEU A 327 -26.02 15.39 9.55
C LEU A 327 -26.36 16.88 9.72
N VAL A 328 -25.35 17.75 9.74
CA VAL A 328 -25.55 19.20 9.86
C VAL A 328 -26.43 19.73 8.73
N GLU A 329 -26.20 19.28 7.49
CA GLU A 329 -27.03 19.66 6.35
C GLU A 329 -28.51 19.26 6.55
N LYS A 330 -28.77 18.04 7.06
CA LYS A 330 -30.13 17.60 7.40
C LYS A 330 -30.78 18.46 8.48
N HIS A 331 -30.03 18.84 9.52
CA HIS A 331 -30.53 19.71 10.59
C HIS A 331 -30.84 21.12 10.07
N LEU A 332 -29.97 21.69 9.23
CA LEU A 332 -30.18 22.98 8.59
C LEU A 332 -31.42 22.98 7.69
N LYS A 333 -31.59 21.94 6.86
CA LYS A 333 -32.78 21.80 6.00
C LYS A 333 -34.07 21.78 6.83
N LYS A 334 -34.10 21.04 7.96
CA LYS A 334 -35.25 21.01 8.87
C LYS A 334 -35.51 22.37 9.55
N ALA A 335 -34.47 23.00 10.09
CA ALA A 335 -34.59 24.30 10.75
C ALA A 335 -35.11 25.39 9.80
N ARG A 336 -34.62 25.39 8.55
CA ARG A 336 -35.11 26.30 7.50
C ARG A 336 -36.59 26.08 7.21
N SER A 337 -37.02 24.84 7.06
CA SER A 337 -38.44 24.51 6.83
C SER A 337 -39.34 25.00 7.96
N VAL A 338 -38.94 24.86 9.22
CA VAL A 338 -39.71 25.34 10.38
C VAL A 338 -39.80 26.87 10.43
N LEU A 339 -38.69 27.56 10.15
CA LEU A 339 -38.68 29.04 10.07
C LEU A 339 -39.61 29.55 8.96
N GLU A 340 -39.61 28.89 7.80
CA GLU A 340 -40.50 29.26 6.70
C GLU A 340 -41.99 29.12 7.08
N THR A 341 -42.36 28.13 7.90
CA THR A 341 -43.75 27.99 8.41
C THR A 341 -44.11 29.08 9.42
N LEU A 342 -43.24 29.39 10.38
CA LEU A 342 -43.50 30.41 11.42
C LEU A 342 -43.65 31.82 10.85
N VAL A 343 -42.99 32.14 9.74
CA VAL A 343 -43.09 33.46 9.09
C VAL A 343 -44.46 33.69 8.42
N LEU A 344 -45.26 32.65 8.22
CA LEU A 344 -46.46 32.68 7.39
C LEU A 344 -47.78 32.58 8.15
N GLN A 345 -47.74 32.37 9.46
CA GLN A 345 -48.92 32.29 10.34
C GLN A 345 -49.01 33.53 11.25
N ASP A 346 -50.23 33.84 11.70
CA ASP A 346 -50.50 34.85 12.72
C ASP A 346 -50.34 34.24 14.12
N GLY A 347 -49.57 34.90 14.97
CA GLY A 347 -49.18 34.35 16.28
C GLY A 347 -50.30 34.24 17.32
N LEU A 348 -51.41 34.97 17.14
CA LEU A 348 -52.56 34.91 18.05
C LEU A 348 -53.59 33.88 17.60
N THR A 349 -53.93 33.88 16.30
CA THR A 349 -55.06 33.13 15.77
C THR A 349 -54.71 31.79 15.15
N GLY A 350 -53.43 31.58 14.79
CA GLY A 350 -52.97 30.39 14.06
C GLY A 350 -53.40 30.36 12.58
N LEU A 351 -54.18 31.34 12.11
CA LEU A 351 -54.51 31.54 10.70
C LEU A 351 -53.26 31.96 9.92
N ALA A 352 -53.33 31.95 8.59
CA ALA A 352 -52.31 32.56 7.77
C ALA A 352 -52.22 34.07 8.07
N ASN A 353 -51.04 34.66 7.97
CA ASN A 353 -50.90 36.12 8.13
C ASN A 353 -51.02 36.85 6.78
N ARG A 354 -51.13 38.18 6.83
CA ARG A 354 -51.21 39.03 5.64
C ARG A 354 -50.12 38.74 4.60
N ARG A 355 -48.89 38.44 5.00
CA ARG A 355 -47.79 38.12 4.07
C ARG A 355 -48.04 36.82 3.30
N HIS A 356 -48.67 35.83 3.94
CA HIS A 356 -49.06 34.59 3.29
C HIS A 356 -50.22 34.81 2.31
N LEU A 357 -51.16 35.71 2.62
CA LEU A 357 -52.20 36.14 1.67
C LEU A 357 -51.60 36.78 0.43
N GLU A 358 -50.74 37.80 0.60
CA GLU A 358 -50.14 38.52 -0.53
C GLU A 358 -49.40 37.55 -1.47
N ARG A 359 -48.69 36.58 -0.91
CA ARG A 359 -47.98 35.55 -1.69
C ARG A 359 -48.92 34.59 -2.43
N ASN A 360 -49.98 34.10 -1.79
CA ASN A 360 -50.90 33.16 -2.42
C ASN A 360 -51.87 33.84 -3.38
N LEU A 361 -52.29 35.06 -3.08
CA LEU A 361 -53.17 35.86 -3.92
C LEU A 361 -52.53 36.10 -5.29
N GLU A 362 -51.24 36.43 -5.35
CA GLU A 362 -50.55 36.57 -6.64
C GLU A 362 -50.51 35.24 -7.44
N LEU A 363 -50.27 34.11 -6.77
CA LEU A 363 -50.22 32.80 -7.41
C LEU A 363 -51.60 32.38 -7.95
N GLU A 364 -52.64 32.51 -7.13
CA GLU A 364 -54.00 32.12 -7.49
C GLU A 364 -54.62 33.10 -8.49
N TRP A 365 -54.29 34.39 -8.44
CA TRP A 365 -54.67 35.36 -9.46
C TRP A 365 -54.16 34.96 -10.84
N ARG A 366 -52.87 34.63 -10.94
CA ARG A 366 -52.28 34.15 -12.21
C ARG A 366 -52.88 32.83 -12.66
N ARG A 367 -53.25 31.95 -11.72
CA ARG A 367 -53.92 30.67 -12.04
C ARG A 367 -55.32 30.92 -12.61
N ALA A 368 -56.12 31.72 -11.93
CA ALA A 368 -57.47 32.09 -12.34
C ALA A 368 -57.49 32.81 -13.70
N ALA A 369 -56.54 33.73 -13.95
CA ALA A 369 -56.37 34.37 -15.25
C ALA A 369 -56.11 33.37 -16.39
N ARG A 370 -55.25 32.37 -16.17
CA ARG A 370 -54.95 31.33 -17.17
C ARG A 370 -56.12 30.39 -17.41
N GLN A 371 -56.84 30.03 -16.36
CA GLN A 371 -57.96 29.08 -16.40
C GLN A 371 -59.30 29.74 -16.76
N ARG A 372 -59.35 31.07 -16.79
CA ARG A 372 -60.59 31.87 -16.89
C ARG A 372 -61.62 31.47 -15.82
N SER A 373 -61.13 31.12 -14.63
CA SER A 373 -61.95 30.80 -13.47
C SER A 373 -62.15 32.00 -12.55
N SER A 374 -63.21 31.95 -11.75
CA SER A 374 -63.56 32.98 -10.78
C SER A 374 -62.61 32.94 -9.59
N ILE A 375 -62.22 34.11 -9.08
CA ILE A 375 -61.52 34.24 -7.79
C ILE A 375 -62.33 35.16 -6.90
N SER A 376 -62.66 34.71 -5.70
CA SER A 376 -63.41 35.49 -4.72
C SER A 376 -62.52 35.84 -3.53
N LEU A 377 -62.75 37.02 -2.98
CA LEU A 377 -62.14 37.47 -1.74
C LEU A 377 -63.24 37.95 -0.80
N ILE A 378 -63.21 37.45 0.42
CA ILE A 378 -64.05 37.93 1.52
C ILE A 378 -63.17 38.75 2.44
N MET A 379 -63.52 40.02 2.65
CA MET A 379 -62.97 40.87 3.70
C MET A 379 -63.97 40.91 4.86
N LEU A 380 -63.50 40.72 6.08
CA LEU A 380 -64.33 40.62 7.28
C LEU A 380 -63.74 41.47 8.40
N ASP A 381 -64.61 42.06 9.22
CA ASP A 381 -64.24 42.82 10.41
C ASP A 381 -65.26 42.59 11.54
N ILE A 382 -64.77 42.55 12.78
CA ILE A 382 -65.59 42.42 13.97
C ILE A 382 -66.29 43.74 14.29
N ASP A 383 -67.62 43.71 14.30
CA ASP A 383 -68.43 44.92 14.49
C ASP A 383 -68.20 45.53 15.87
N HIS A 384 -67.98 46.85 15.90
CA HIS A 384 -67.79 47.65 17.12
C HIS A 384 -66.65 47.15 18.03
N PHE A 385 -65.65 46.46 17.47
CA PHE A 385 -64.60 45.80 18.26
C PHE A 385 -63.77 46.75 19.14
N LYS A 386 -63.59 48.01 18.72
CA LYS A 386 -62.96 49.03 19.59
C LYS A 386 -63.74 49.23 20.89
N SER A 387 -65.06 49.36 20.82
CA SER A 387 -65.93 49.48 22.00
C SER A 387 -65.87 48.22 22.87
N PHE A 388 -65.82 47.04 22.25
CA PHE A 388 -65.61 45.77 22.95
C PHE A 388 -64.32 45.79 23.77
N ASN A 389 -63.20 46.20 23.16
CA ASN A 389 -61.91 46.29 23.85
C ASN A 389 -61.91 47.34 24.96
N ASP A 390 -62.49 48.51 24.71
CA ASP A 390 -62.59 49.59 25.70
C ASP A 390 -63.39 49.16 26.93
N ARG A 391 -64.35 48.24 26.76
CA ARG A 391 -65.20 47.68 27.82
C ARG A 391 -64.59 46.49 28.56
N TYR A 392 -64.23 45.45 27.82
CA TYR A 392 -63.87 44.13 28.36
C TYR A 392 -62.35 43.94 28.47
N GLY A 393 -61.57 44.88 27.95
CA GLY A 393 -60.11 44.86 27.94
C GLY A 393 -59.54 44.03 26.79
N HIS A 394 -58.29 44.32 26.42
CA HIS A 394 -57.61 43.69 25.29
C HIS A 394 -57.48 42.16 25.40
N VAL A 395 -57.35 41.61 26.62
CA VAL A 395 -57.27 40.15 26.81
C VAL A 395 -58.58 39.46 26.41
N ALA A 396 -59.73 40.04 26.78
CA ALA A 396 -61.03 39.55 26.32
C ALA A 396 -61.20 39.74 24.81
N GLY A 397 -60.66 40.83 24.27
CA GLY A 397 -60.55 41.08 22.83
C GLY A 397 -59.80 39.98 22.09
N ASP A 398 -58.63 39.58 22.58
CA ASP A 398 -57.83 38.50 22.02
C ASP A 398 -58.59 37.16 22.05
N HIS A 399 -59.31 36.87 23.14
CA HIS A 399 -60.18 35.70 23.21
C HIS A 399 -61.31 35.74 22.19
N CYS A 400 -61.91 36.92 21.96
CA CYS A 400 -62.92 37.14 20.93
C CYS A 400 -62.35 36.90 19.53
N ILE A 401 -61.18 37.49 19.21
CA ILE A 401 -60.48 37.29 17.93
C ILE A 401 -60.18 35.80 17.71
N CYS A 402 -59.70 35.09 18.74
CA CYS A 402 -59.46 33.65 18.67
C CYS A 402 -60.73 32.80 18.51
N ALA A 403 -61.88 33.26 19.03
CA ALA A 403 -63.15 32.58 18.84
C ALA A 403 -63.68 32.77 17.40
N VAL A 404 -63.60 34.00 16.89
CA VAL A 404 -63.94 34.34 15.50
C VAL A 404 -63.02 33.60 14.53
N SER A 405 -61.71 33.57 14.77
CA SER A 405 -60.76 32.85 13.90
C SER A 405 -61.06 31.36 13.83
N ARG A 406 -61.41 30.72 14.97
CA ARG A 406 -61.83 29.32 15.02
C ARG A 406 -63.12 29.08 14.23
N ALA A 407 -64.09 29.98 14.35
CA ALA A 407 -65.31 29.92 13.54
C ALA A 407 -64.98 29.98 12.04
N ILE A 408 -64.11 30.90 11.63
CA ILE A 408 -63.64 31.00 10.23
C ILE A 408 -62.95 29.69 9.78
N SER A 409 -61.96 29.19 10.53
CA SER A 409 -61.24 27.96 10.17
C SER A 409 -62.14 26.74 10.03
N GLN A 410 -63.22 26.65 10.81
CA GLN A 410 -64.17 25.53 10.73
C GLN A 410 -65.04 25.55 9.47
N HIS A 411 -65.18 26.70 8.81
CA HIS A 411 -65.96 26.87 7.59
C HIS A 411 -65.08 26.84 6.33
N VAL A 412 -63.83 27.31 6.43
CA VAL A 412 -62.85 27.28 5.34
C VAL A 412 -62.15 25.91 5.29
N ARG A 413 -62.83 24.93 4.67
CA ARG A 413 -62.40 23.51 4.67
C ARG A 413 -61.67 23.04 3.42
N ARG A 414 -61.78 23.75 2.30
CA ARG A 414 -61.15 23.30 1.05
C ARG A 414 -59.65 23.60 1.09
N PRO A 415 -58.77 22.68 0.63
CA PRO A 415 -57.33 22.91 0.62
C PRO A 415 -56.87 24.13 -0.20
N SER A 416 -57.69 24.57 -1.16
CA SER A 416 -57.45 25.76 -1.98
C SER A 416 -57.79 27.07 -1.26
N ASP A 417 -58.65 27.02 -0.25
CA ASP A 417 -59.17 28.21 0.40
C ASP A 417 -58.21 28.64 1.51
N LEU A 418 -57.99 29.93 1.64
CA LEU A 418 -57.01 30.47 2.58
C LEU A 418 -57.65 31.50 3.51
N ALA A 419 -57.80 31.12 4.77
CA ALA A 419 -58.23 32.01 5.86
C ALA A 419 -57.03 32.73 6.47
N VAL A 420 -57.15 34.05 6.59
CA VAL A 420 -56.05 34.96 6.93
C VAL A 420 -56.50 35.95 7.98
N ARG A 421 -55.67 36.18 9.00
CA ARG A 421 -55.78 37.41 9.81
C ARG A 421 -55.03 38.54 9.09
N TYR A 422 -55.79 39.50 8.56
CA TYR A 422 -55.28 40.55 7.71
C TYR A 422 -54.75 41.75 8.51
N GLY A 423 -55.42 42.07 9.62
CA GLY A 423 -55.13 43.19 10.51
C GLY A 423 -55.41 42.87 11.99
N GLY A 424 -55.67 43.90 12.81
CA GLY A 424 -55.96 43.74 14.24
C GLY A 424 -57.18 42.84 14.49
N GLU A 425 -58.34 43.30 14.03
CA GLU A 425 -59.64 42.61 14.07
C GLU A 425 -60.16 42.22 12.67
N GLU A 426 -59.33 42.44 11.65
CA GLU A 426 -59.66 42.22 10.25
C GLU A 426 -59.19 40.85 9.77
N PHE A 427 -60.03 40.17 9.02
CA PHE A 427 -59.75 38.88 8.41
C PHE A 427 -60.01 38.93 6.91
N ALA A 428 -59.32 38.05 6.18
CA ALA A 428 -59.53 37.85 4.77
C ALA A 428 -59.66 36.36 4.46
N ILE A 429 -60.50 36.00 3.51
CA ILE A 429 -60.62 34.63 3.01
C ILE A 429 -60.49 34.66 1.50
N LEU A 430 -59.41 34.06 1.00
CA LEU A 430 -59.18 33.89 -0.44
C LEU A 430 -59.81 32.57 -0.88
N LEU A 431 -60.66 32.64 -1.90
CA LEU A 431 -61.41 31.50 -2.44
C LEU A 431 -61.12 31.36 -3.95
N PRO A 432 -60.11 30.56 -4.33
CA PRO A 432 -59.87 30.23 -5.72
C PRO A 432 -61.03 29.42 -6.31
N ASP A 433 -61.30 29.61 -7.60
CA ASP A 433 -62.33 28.86 -8.35
C ASP A 433 -63.71 28.85 -7.68
N THR A 434 -64.09 30.00 -7.13
CA THR A 434 -65.36 30.18 -6.42
C THR A 434 -66.16 31.28 -7.09
N GLU A 435 -67.42 30.97 -7.42
CA GLU A 435 -68.36 31.91 -8.02
C GLU A 435 -69.04 32.81 -6.96
N PRO A 436 -69.62 33.96 -7.35
CA PRO A 436 -70.17 34.94 -6.41
C PRO A 436 -71.18 34.33 -5.41
N GLY A 437 -72.03 33.42 -5.87
CA GLY A 437 -73.02 32.74 -5.02
C GLY A 437 -72.38 31.84 -3.96
N GLY A 438 -71.33 31.09 -4.32
CA GLY A 438 -70.60 30.24 -3.39
C GLY A 438 -69.86 31.04 -2.33
N ALA A 439 -69.23 32.15 -2.74
CA ALA A 439 -68.53 33.04 -1.81
C ALA A 439 -69.50 33.72 -0.84
N TYR A 440 -70.68 34.16 -1.31
CA TYR A 440 -71.72 34.75 -0.46
C TYR A 440 -72.28 33.75 0.56
N VAL A 441 -72.55 32.51 0.14
CA VAL A 441 -73.04 31.46 1.05
C VAL A 441 -72.01 31.17 2.15
N LEU A 442 -70.73 31.07 1.80
CA LEU A 442 -69.67 30.88 2.79
C LEU A 442 -69.59 32.08 3.75
N ALA A 443 -69.61 33.31 3.21
CA ALA A 443 -69.60 34.54 4.01
C ALA A 443 -70.76 34.61 5.01
N GLU A 444 -72.00 34.34 4.57
CA GLU A 444 -73.17 34.32 5.43
C GLU A 444 -73.12 33.19 6.47
N SER A 445 -72.61 32.00 6.09
CA SER A 445 -72.43 30.90 7.05
C SER A 445 -71.47 31.27 8.19
N ILE A 446 -70.37 31.97 7.86
CA ILE A 446 -69.42 32.47 8.85
C ILE A 446 -70.07 33.56 9.71
N ARG A 447 -70.83 34.48 9.10
CA ARG A 447 -71.57 35.53 9.81
C ARG A 447 -72.49 34.96 10.87
N LEU A 448 -73.32 34.00 10.48
CA LEU A 448 -74.26 33.32 11.37
C LEU A 448 -73.51 32.52 12.45
N ALA A 449 -72.47 31.77 12.08
CA ALA A 449 -71.68 31.00 13.04
C ALA A 449 -71.03 31.89 14.12
N VAL A 450 -70.52 33.07 13.76
CA VAL A 450 -69.98 34.03 14.74
C VAL A 450 -71.08 34.60 15.63
N GLN A 451 -72.24 34.93 15.06
CA GLN A 451 -73.38 35.39 15.84
C GLN A 451 -73.89 34.30 16.82
N GLU A 452 -73.87 33.03 16.42
CA GLU A 452 -74.23 31.86 17.24
C GLU A 452 -73.24 31.56 18.38
N LEU A 453 -72.01 32.09 18.33
CA LEU A 453 -71.09 32.00 19.47
C LEU A 453 -71.65 32.72 20.71
N ALA A 454 -72.62 33.63 20.53
CA ALA A 454 -73.32 34.36 21.59
C ALA A 454 -72.36 35.04 22.60
N ILE A 455 -71.21 35.51 22.12
CA ILE A 455 -70.23 36.24 22.94
C ILE A 455 -70.85 37.59 23.28
N GLU A 456 -71.00 37.89 24.57
CA GLU A 456 -71.63 39.13 25.05
C GLU A 456 -70.89 40.38 24.55
N HIS A 457 -71.61 41.30 23.91
CA HIS A 457 -71.12 42.62 23.50
C HIS A 457 -72.25 43.64 23.68
N VAL A 458 -72.40 44.15 24.91
CA VAL A 458 -73.50 45.05 25.30
C VAL A 458 -73.54 46.34 24.47
N ASP A 459 -72.37 46.84 24.08
CA ASP A 459 -72.22 48.06 23.28
C ASP A 459 -72.49 47.84 21.77
N ASN A 460 -72.80 46.60 21.33
CA ASN A 460 -73.22 46.26 19.96
C ASN A 460 -74.74 46.14 19.85
N PRO A 461 -75.37 46.63 18.75
CA PRO A 461 -76.77 46.35 18.48
C PRO A 461 -77.04 44.83 18.45
N GLY A 462 -77.88 44.34 19.35
CA GLY A 462 -78.17 42.91 19.52
C GLY A 462 -77.43 42.22 20.68
N GLY A 463 -76.55 42.93 21.39
CA GLY A 463 -75.95 42.49 22.66
C GLY A 463 -74.91 41.36 22.55
N VAL A 464 -74.56 40.94 21.33
CA VAL A 464 -73.58 39.88 21.05
C VAL A 464 -72.58 40.32 19.99
N VAL A 465 -71.41 39.69 19.92
CA VAL A 465 -70.42 39.93 18.86
C VAL A 465 -71.00 39.55 17.50
N THR A 466 -70.92 40.48 16.55
CA THR A 466 -71.27 40.26 15.15
C THR A 466 -70.11 40.64 14.24
N ILE A 467 -70.18 40.23 12.99
CA ILE A 467 -69.18 40.52 11.96
C ILE A 467 -69.88 41.08 10.73
N SER A 468 -69.22 42.04 10.08
CA SER A 468 -69.60 42.50 8.75
C SER A 468 -68.66 41.91 7.72
N LEU A 469 -69.18 41.57 6.54
CA LEU A 469 -68.40 40.95 5.47
C LEU A 469 -68.62 41.68 4.14
N GLY A 470 -67.53 41.91 3.41
CA GLY A 470 -67.53 42.33 2.03
C GLY A 470 -67.05 41.21 1.14
N VAL A 471 -67.85 40.83 0.15
CA VAL A 471 -67.50 39.77 -0.80
C VAL A 471 -67.33 40.38 -2.17
N TYR A 472 -66.16 40.20 -2.78
CA TYR A 472 -65.95 40.57 -4.18
C TYR A 472 -65.48 39.35 -4.97
N THR A 473 -66.07 39.16 -6.16
CA THR A 473 -65.69 38.07 -7.06
C THR A 473 -65.47 38.62 -8.46
N CYS A 474 -64.39 38.21 -9.10
CA CYS A 474 -64.13 38.56 -10.49
C CYS A 474 -63.45 37.40 -11.22
N VAL A 475 -63.51 37.44 -12.55
CA VAL A 475 -62.60 36.67 -13.41
C VAL A 475 -61.45 37.61 -13.80
N PRO A 476 -60.19 37.32 -13.44
CA PRO A 476 -59.07 38.22 -13.71
C PRO A 476 -58.92 38.55 -15.20
N ALA A 477 -59.12 39.82 -15.57
CA ALA A 477 -58.94 40.32 -16.93
C ALA A 477 -57.64 41.14 -17.12
N SER A 478 -57.02 41.56 -16.02
CA SER A 478 -55.77 42.33 -15.98
C SER A 478 -54.76 41.72 -14.98
N SER A 479 -53.54 42.22 -14.97
CA SER A 479 -52.48 41.76 -14.05
C SER A 479 -52.57 42.32 -12.63
N ASP A 480 -53.50 43.23 -12.34
CA ASP A 480 -53.55 43.93 -11.05
C ASP A 480 -54.56 43.32 -10.06
N PHE A 481 -54.06 42.42 -9.20
CA PHE A 481 -54.83 41.78 -8.13
C PHE A 481 -55.23 42.75 -7.01
N LYS A 482 -54.65 43.97 -6.93
CA LYS A 482 -55.00 44.94 -5.89
C LYS A 482 -56.45 45.39 -6.00
N SER A 483 -56.99 45.40 -7.22
CA SER A 483 -58.41 45.68 -7.48
C SER A 483 -59.33 44.74 -6.70
N LEU A 484 -59.00 43.44 -6.59
CA LEU A 484 -59.80 42.46 -5.84
C LEU A 484 -59.89 42.82 -4.36
N LEU A 485 -58.76 43.20 -3.77
CA LEU A 485 -58.67 43.59 -2.37
C LEU A 485 -59.43 44.89 -2.09
N MET A 486 -59.24 45.90 -2.95
CA MET A 486 -59.94 47.19 -2.83
C MET A 486 -61.47 47.05 -2.94
N GLN A 487 -61.95 46.19 -3.84
CA GLN A 487 -63.38 46.01 -4.05
C GLN A 487 -64.04 45.19 -2.94
N ALA A 488 -63.34 44.18 -2.40
CA ALA A 488 -63.80 43.45 -1.22
C ALA A 488 -63.85 44.35 0.02
N ASP A 489 -62.84 45.22 0.20
CA ASP A 489 -62.80 46.20 1.29
C ASP A 489 -63.92 47.26 1.16
N SER A 490 -64.15 47.76 -0.06
CA SER A 490 -65.27 48.65 -0.36
C SER A 490 -66.63 48.01 -0.04
N ALA A 491 -66.81 46.72 -0.36
CA ALA A 491 -68.00 45.98 0.00
C ALA A 491 -68.15 45.83 1.52
N LEU A 492 -67.06 45.59 2.25
CA LEU A 492 -67.06 45.52 3.71
C LEU A 492 -67.44 46.88 4.33
N TYR A 493 -66.92 47.97 3.77
CA TYR A 493 -67.29 49.31 4.17
C TYR A 493 -68.79 49.60 3.96
N MET A 494 -69.36 49.13 2.85
CA MET A 494 -70.80 49.22 2.59
C MET A 494 -71.60 48.41 3.63
N ALA A 495 -71.17 47.20 3.98
CA ALA A 495 -71.80 46.39 5.04
C ALA A 495 -71.81 47.13 6.38
N LYS A 496 -70.69 47.78 6.74
CA LYS A 496 -70.58 48.58 7.97
C LYS A 496 -71.50 49.81 7.96
N ARG A 497 -71.70 50.46 6.81
CA ARG A 497 -72.59 51.65 6.70
C ARG A 497 -74.07 51.31 6.65
N ALA A 498 -74.43 50.17 6.08
CA ALA A 498 -75.82 49.75 5.92
C ALA A 498 -76.40 49.07 7.18
N GLY A 499 -75.75 49.23 8.35
CA GLY A 499 -76.26 48.73 9.63
C GLY A 499 -75.45 47.63 10.32
N ARG A 500 -74.32 47.19 9.73
CA ARG A 500 -73.47 46.09 10.23
C ARG A 500 -74.19 44.73 10.32
N ASN A 501 -73.50 43.70 10.81
CA ASN A 501 -73.99 42.33 10.90
C ASN A 501 -74.63 41.82 9.59
N GLN A 502 -73.95 42.05 8.46
CA GLN A 502 -74.42 41.62 7.15
C GLN A 502 -73.27 41.36 6.18
N THR A 503 -73.56 40.59 5.14
CA THR A 503 -72.68 40.40 4.01
C THR A 503 -73.13 41.26 2.84
N VAL A 504 -72.22 42.06 2.28
CA VAL A 504 -72.46 42.80 1.03
C VAL A 504 -71.68 42.13 -0.10
N PRO A 505 -72.36 41.55 -1.10
CA PRO A 505 -71.72 41.06 -2.31
C PRO A 505 -71.57 42.17 -3.35
N THR A 506 -70.41 42.21 -4.01
CA THR A 506 -70.13 43.02 -5.20
C THR A 506 -69.53 42.12 -6.28
N SER A 507 -69.81 42.42 -7.55
CA SER A 507 -69.35 41.65 -8.72
C SER A 507 -68.80 42.57 -9.80
#